data_AF-A0A1T4SPP6-F1
#
_entry.id   AF-A0A1T4SPP6-F1
#
_cell.length_a   1.000
_cell.length_b   1.000
_cell.length_c   1.000
_cell.angle_alpha   90.00
_cell.angle_beta   90.00
_cell.angle_gamma   90.00
#
_symmetry.space_group_name_H-M   'P 1'
#
loop_
_entity.id
_entity.type
_entity.pdbx_description
1 polymer ?
#
loop_
_entity_poly.entity_id
_entity_poly.type
_entity_poly.pdbx_seq_one_letter_code
_entity_poly.pdbx_strand_id
1 'polypeptide(L)' 'MTHEDKELLLYKIDAEGFDYCFNGYSSWEDINDENFHKLRLAYVKAQNELKQYIKKCKPEN' A
#
# COMPACT_ATOMS: atom_id res chain seq x y z
N MET A 1 -12.98 -4.77 9.54
CA MET A 1 -12.56 -3.36 9.69
C MET A 1 -13.61 -2.60 10.49
N THR A 2 -13.20 -1.81 11.48
CA THR A 2 -14.08 -0.95 12.28
C THR A 2 -14.24 0.44 11.65
N HIS A 3 -15.10 1.28 12.24
CA HIS A 3 -15.20 2.69 11.82
C HIS A 3 -13.92 3.47 12.10
N GLU A 4 -13.33 3.27 13.28
CA GLU A 4 -12.07 3.91 13.71
C GLU A 4 -10.91 3.50 12.79
N ASP A 5 -10.82 2.21 12.41
CA ASP A 5 -9.83 1.73 11.45
C ASP A 5 -9.92 2.51 10.13
N LYS A 6 -11.16 2.73 9.65
CA LYS A 6 -11.42 3.43 8.39
C LYS A 6 -11.05 4.91 8.50
N GLU A 7 -11.40 5.58 9.58
CA GLU A 7 -11.05 6.98 9.79
C GLU A 7 -9.53 7.17 9.88
N LEU A 8 -8.83 6.28 10.60
CA LEU A 8 -7.37 6.29 10.67
C LEU A 8 -6.73 6.08 9.30
N LEU A 9 -7.22 5.11 8.52
CA LEU A 9 -6.74 4.86 7.15
C LEU A 9 -6.92 6.09 6.27
N LEU A 10 -8.11 6.69 6.28
CA LEU A 10 -8.41 7.87 5.46
C LEU A 10 -7.53 9.06 5.86
N TYR A 11 -7.37 9.30 7.17
CA TYR A 11 -6.47 10.34 7.67
C TYR A 11 -5.02 10.13 7.23
N LYS A 12 -4.51 8.89 7.30
CA LYS A 12 -3.14 8.54 6.88
C LYS A 12 -2.95 8.65 5.36
N ILE A 13 -3.95 8.26 4.58
CA ILE A 13 -3.94 8.43 3.12
C ILE A 13 -3.88 9.92 2.76
N ASP A 14 -4.66 10.77 3.44
CA ASP A 14 -4.67 12.22 3.18
C ASP A 14 -3.35 12.90 3.60
N ALA A 15 -2.80 12.51 4.75
CA ALA A 15 -1.58 13.11 5.30
C ALA A 15 -0.29 12.66 4.59
N GLU A 16 -0.19 11.39 4.19
CA GLU A 16 1.07 10.79 3.72
C GLU A 16 1.02 10.34 2.24
N GLY A 17 -0.18 10.31 1.65
CA GLY A 17 -0.43 9.76 0.33
C GLY A 17 -0.65 8.24 0.37
N PHE A 18 -1.46 7.76 -0.59
CA PHE A 18 -1.90 6.36 -0.66
C PHE A 18 -0.74 5.37 -0.72
N ASP A 19 0.27 5.66 -1.55
CA ASP A 19 1.40 4.75 -1.78
C ASP A 19 2.22 4.50 -0.51
N TYR A 20 2.57 5.58 0.18
CA TYR A 20 3.33 5.51 1.43
C TYR A 20 2.51 4.91 2.57
N CYS A 21 1.20 5.18 2.61
CA CYS A 21 0.28 4.59 3.58
C CYS A 21 0.28 3.04 3.55
N PHE A 22 0.43 2.42 2.37
CA PHE A 22 0.33 0.96 2.24
C PHE A 22 1.65 0.23 1.99
N ASN A 23 2.63 0.87 1.34
CA ASN A 23 3.95 0.29 1.08
C ASN A 23 5.03 0.81 2.06
N GLY A 24 4.70 1.78 2.91
CA GLY A 24 5.60 2.32 3.92
C GLY A 24 5.66 1.46 5.19
N TYR A 25 5.50 2.11 6.35
CA TYR A 25 5.94 1.58 7.63
C TYR A 25 4.97 0.63 8.35
N SER A 26 3.72 0.49 7.89
CA SER A 26 2.70 -0.30 8.61
C SER A 26 2.15 -1.45 7.77
N SER A 27 2.12 -2.64 8.37
CA SER A 27 1.40 -3.81 7.84
C SER A 27 -0.09 -3.76 8.12
N TRP A 28 -0.54 -2.83 8.98
CA TRP A 28 -1.94 -2.66 9.41
C TRP A 28 -2.53 -3.91 10.08
N GLU A 29 -1.70 -4.70 10.76
CA GLU A 29 -2.07 -5.99 11.38
C GLU A 29 -3.24 -5.90 12.36
N ASP A 30 -3.38 -4.77 13.06
CA ASP A 30 -4.47 -4.54 14.02
C ASP A 30 -5.86 -4.44 13.35
N ILE A 31 -5.91 -4.15 12.05
CA ILE A 31 -7.16 -4.13 11.29
C ILE A 31 -7.56 -5.58 11.00
N ASN A 32 -8.54 -6.09 11.74
CA ASN A 32 -9.11 -7.41 11.54
C ASN A 32 -10.07 -7.41 10.33
N ASP A 33 -9.51 -7.43 9.11
CA ASP A 33 -10.25 -7.47 7.85
C ASP A 33 -9.46 -8.19 6.74
N GLU A 34 -9.83 -9.45 6.49
CA GLU A 34 -9.13 -10.30 5.53
C GLU A 34 -9.17 -9.75 4.09
N ASN A 35 -10.29 -9.14 3.69
CA ASN A 35 -10.44 -8.60 2.34
C ASN A 35 -9.56 -7.36 2.15
N PHE A 36 -9.49 -6.48 3.15
CA PHE A 36 -8.55 -5.36 3.15
C PHE A 36 -7.10 -5.84 3.02
N HIS A 37 -6.68 -6.82 3.84
CA HIS A 37 -5.33 -7.36 3.79
C HIS A 37 -5.00 -7.98 2.43
N LYS A 38 -5.93 -8.75 1.86
CA LYS A 38 -5.79 -9.33 0.52
C LYS A 38 -5.58 -8.26 -0.54
N LEU A 39 -6.39 -7.19 -0.52
CA LEU A 39 -6.29 -6.09 -1.47
C LEU A 39 -4.99 -5.29 -1.29
N ARG A 40 -4.61 -4.99 -0.05
CA ARG A 40 -3.36 -4.29 0.27
C ARG A 40 -2.14 -5.05 -0.25
N LEU A 41 -2.07 -6.35 0.03
CA LEU A 41 -0.95 -7.19 -0.42
C LEU A 41 -0.86 -7.28 -1.95
N ALA A 42 -2.01 -7.39 -2.63
CA ALA A 42 -2.05 -7.38 -4.09
C ALA A 42 -1.53 -6.04 -4.67
N TYR A 43 -1.91 -4.92 -4.06
CA TYR A 43 -1.41 -3.59 -4.43
C TYR A 43 0.11 -3.48 -4.24
N VAL A 44 0.63 -3.81 -3.05
CA VAL A 44 2.08 -3.76 -2.74
C VAL A 44 2.88 -4.65 -3.70
N LYS A 45 2.36 -5.84 -4.02
CA LYS A 45 2.99 -6.73 -5.00
C LYS A 45 3.08 -6.08 -6.38
N ALA A 46 1.98 -5.60 -6.93
CA ALA A 46 1.94 -4.98 -8.26
C ALA A 46 2.84 -3.74 -8.34
N GLN A 47 2.84 -2.92 -7.29
CA GLN A 47 3.70 -1.75 -7.18
C GLN A 47 5.19 -2.13 -7.18
N ASN A 48 5.58 -3.16 -6.44
CA ASN A 48 6.96 -3.67 -6.45
C ASN A 48 7.34 -4.26 -7.80
N GLU A 49 6.47 -5.02 -8.45
CA GLU A 49 6.70 -5.56 -9.79
C GLU A 49 6.94 -4.43 -10.81
N LEU A 50 6.13 -3.36 -10.77
CA LEU A 50 6.32 -2.17 -11.61
C LEU A 50 7.65 -1.47 -11.32
N LYS A 51 8.00 -1.25 -10.05
CA LYS A 51 9.29 -0.66 -9.66
C LYS A 51 10.47 -1.50 -10.19
N GLN A 52 10.38 -2.81 -10.11
CA GLN A 52 11.42 -3.71 -10.62
C GLN A 52 11.50 -3.70 -12.15
N TYR A 53 10.35 -3.65 -12.83
CA TYR A 53 10.30 -3.53 -14.29
C TYR A 53 11.00 -2.24 -14.74
N ILE A 54 10.64 -1.09 -14.16
CA ILE A 54 11.26 0.21 -14.48
C ILE A 54 12.77 0.20 -14.20
N LYS A 55 13.22 -0.38 -13.08
CA LYS A 55 14.65 -0.49 -12.76
C LYS A 55 15.42 -1.36 -13.77
N LYS A 56 14.75 -2.35 -14.37
CA LYS A 56 15.33 -3.23 -15.40
C LYS A 56 15.31 -2.58 -16.78
N CYS A 57 14.39 -1.66 -17.05
CA CYS A 57 14.41 -0.81 -18.23
C CYS A 57 15.65 0.08 -18.17
N LYS A 58 16.73 -0.33 -18.86
CA LYS A 58 17.88 0.55 -19.09
C LYS A 58 17.40 1.76 -19.90
N PRO A 59 17.85 2.98 -19.57
CA PRO A 59 17.70 4.08 -20.52
C PRO A 59 18.42 3.69 -21.81
N GLU A 60 17.73 3.82 -22.95
CA GLU A 60 18.38 3.71 -24.27
C GLU A 60 19.45 4.79 -24.36
N ASN A 61 20.67 4.40 -24.74
CA ASN A 61 21.86 5.26 -24.83
C ASN A 61 21.64 6.45 -25.76
#